data_AF-A0A1A2PVX2-F1
#
_entry.id   AF-A0A1A2PVX2-F1
#
_cell.length_a   1.000
_cell.length_b   1.000
_cell.length_c   1.000
_cell.angle_alpha   90.00
_cell.angle_beta   90.00
_cell.angle_gamma   90.00
#
_symmetry.space_group_name_H-M   'P 1'
#
loop_
_entity.id
_entity.type
_entity.pdbx_description
1 polymer ?
#
loop_
_entity_poly.entity_id
_entity_poly.type
_entity_poly.pdbx_seq_one_letter_code
_entity_poly.pdbx_strand_id
1 'polypeptide(L)'
;LYSAPGTAVALLIALKLLSVAVAGDSAVHSFARGDGDAVAADAAILGLANVVEPAKAPFAAGIAAVLGGRLADADADFTEALAHTDNAGSCPVLVNLELVRETQGDRAAAAGDRSRADERYGSALSIVERAPRACFAGNTDPDQQRRALRDDAPNRLRAKRIALADQPPP
;
A
#
# COMPACT_ATOMS: atom_id res chain seq x y z
N LEU A 1 -23.81 40.83 14.82
CA LEU A 1 -22.72 40.59 13.85
C LEU A 1 -21.61 39.64 14.37
N TYR A 2 -21.80 38.92 15.48
CA TYR A 2 -20.75 38.10 16.12
C TYR A 2 -20.66 36.64 15.65
N SER A 3 -21.35 36.27 14.58
CA SER A 3 -21.32 34.89 14.04
C SER A 3 -20.43 34.73 12.81
N ALA A 4 -20.02 35.84 12.18
CA ALA A 4 -19.29 35.86 10.92
C ALA A 4 -17.94 35.11 10.91
N PRO A 5 -17.08 35.18 11.95
CA PRO A 5 -15.83 34.44 11.92
C PRO A 5 -16.04 32.94 12.12
N GLY A 6 -16.99 32.52 12.97
CA GLY A 6 -17.28 31.11 13.21
C GLY A 6 -17.89 30.41 11.99
N THR A 7 -18.82 31.07 11.30
CA THR A 7 -19.39 30.54 10.05
C THR A 7 -18.38 30.51 8.92
N ALA A 8 -17.48 31.50 8.81
CA ALA A 8 -16.41 31.49 7.82
C ALA A 8 -15.44 30.31 8.02
N VAL A 9 -15.03 30.04 9.26
CA VAL A 9 -14.18 28.88 9.59
C VAL A 9 -14.89 27.56 9.26
N ALA A 10 -16.17 27.43 9.64
CA ALA A 10 -16.96 26.24 9.32
C ALA A 10 -17.10 26.00 7.80
N LEU A 11 -17.31 27.06 7.02
CA LEU A 11 -17.37 26.99 5.56
C LEU A 11 -16.03 26.59 4.93
N LEU A 12 -14.91 27.10 5.43
CA LEU A 12 -13.58 26.71 4.97
C LEU A 12 -13.29 25.23 5.29
N ILE A 13 -13.69 24.75 6.47
CA ILE A 13 -13.60 23.33 6.82
C ILE A 13 -14.47 22.50 5.88
N ALA A 14 -15.72 22.88 5.66
CA ALA A 14 -16.62 22.16 4.75
C ALA A 14 -16.07 22.11 3.31
N LEU A 15 -15.56 23.23 2.80
CA LEU A 15 -14.95 23.31 1.47
C LEU A 15 -13.70 22.42 1.38
N LYS A 16 -12.89 22.37 2.44
CA LYS A 16 -11.72 21.49 2.52
C LYS A 16 -12.12 20.02 2.54
N LEU A 17 -13.14 19.64 3.30
CA LEU A 17 -13.66 18.27 3.35
C LEU A 17 -14.21 17.82 1.98
N LEU A 18 -14.92 18.71 1.28
CA LEU A 18 -15.39 18.46 -0.09
C LEU A 18 -14.22 18.27 -1.06
N SER A 19 -13.19 19.11 -0.97
CA SER A 19 -11.99 19.00 -1.81
C SER A 19 -11.25 17.68 -1.58
N VAL A 20 -11.18 17.22 -0.33
CA VAL A 20 -10.57 15.93 0.05
C VAL A 20 -11.39 14.76 -0.50
N ALA A 21 -12.72 14.81 -0.40
CA ALA A 21 -13.59 13.76 -0.93
C ALA A 21 -13.46 13.62 -2.46
N VAL A 22 -13.41 14.75 -3.19
CA VAL A 22 -13.23 14.76 -4.64
C VAL A 22 -11.85 14.23 -5.04
N ALA A 23 -10.78 14.65 -4.36
CA ALA A 23 -9.43 14.13 -4.61
C ALA A 23 -9.33 12.62 -4.32
N GLY A 24 -10.03 12.15 -3.27
CA GLY A 24 -10.12 10.72 -2.96
C GLY A 24 -10.81 9.90 -4.05
N ASP A 25 -11.95 10.38 -4.57
CA ASP A 25 -12.69 9.72 -5.67
C ASP A 25 -11.87 9.69 -6.97
N SER A 26 -11.20 10.80 -7.30
CA SER A 26 -10.26 10.89 -8.42
C SER A 26 -9.09 9.92 -8.28
N ALA A 27 -8.48 9.81 -7.08
CA ALA A 27 -7.40 8.87 -6.83
C ALA A 27 -7.83 7.41 -7.04
N VAL A 28 -9.04 7.05 -6.59
CA VAL A 28 -9.62 5.71 -6.81
C VAL A 28 -9.85 5.45 -8.30
N HIS A 29 -10.39 6.42 -9.03
CA HIS A 29 -10.63 6.29 -10.47
C HIS A 29 -9.32 6.22 -11.28
N SER A 30 -8.31 7.01 -10.91
CA SER A 30 -6.98 6.98 -11.52
C SER A 30 -6.24 5.68 -11.21
N PHE A 31 -6.35 5.18 -9.98
CA PHE A 31 -5.86 3.85 -9.61
C PHE A 31 -6.51 2.75 -10.44
N ALA A 32 -7.83 2.79 -10.62
CA ALA A 32 -8.57 1.84 -11.45
C ALA A 32 -8.13 1.85 -12.92
N ARG A 33 -7.61 2.99 -13.42
CA ARG A 33 -7.05 3.15 -14.76
C ARG A 33 -5.55 2.85 -14.86
N GLY A 34 -4.88 2.54 -13.74
CA GLY A 34 -3.42 2.33 -13.70
C GLY A 34 -2.60 3.62 -13.89
N ASP A 35 -3.20 4.78 -13.66
CA ASP A 35 -2.62 6.10 -13.92
C ASP A 35 -1.84 6.60 -12.69
N GLY A 36 -0.57 6.17 -12.57
CA GLY A 36 0.28 6.44 -11.41
C GLY A 36 0.58 7.90 -11.15
N ASP A 37 0.74 8.69 -12.21
CA ASP A 37 1.04 10.12 -12.10
C ASP A 37 -0.20 10.90 -11.62
N ALA A 38 -1.40 10.53 -12.08
CA ALA A 38 -2.64 11.10 -11.57
C ALA A 38 -2.90 10.71 -10.10
N VAL A 39 -2.62 9.45 -9.72
CA VAL A 39 -2.69 9.04 -8.31
C VAL A 39 -1.70 9.82 -7.44
N ALA A 40 -0.48 10.08 -7.93
CA ALA A 40 0.52 10.89 -7.23
C ALA A 40 0.08 12.34 -7.04
N ALA A 41 -0.52 12.94 -8.07
CA ALA A 41 -1.04 14.30 -8.01
C ALA A 41 -2.22 14.42 -7.04
N ASP A 42 -3.15 13.47 -7.07
CA ASP A 42 -4.30 13.42 -6.15
C ASP A 42 -3.84 13.14 -4.71
N ALA A 43 -2.84 12.28 -4.52
CA ALA A 43 -2.18 12.01 -3.25
C ALA A 43 -1.50 13.26 -2.65
N ALA A 44 -0.84 14.08 -3.47
CA ALA A 44 -0.19 15.31 -3.02
C ALA A 44 -1.21 16.36 -2.53
N ILE A 45 -2.38 16.42 -3.15
CA ILE A 45 -3.51 17.28 -2.72
C ILE A 45 -4.06 16.81 -1.35
N LEU A 46 -4.13 15.49 -1.14
CA LEU A 46 -4.51 14.88 0.15
C LEU A 46 -3.44 15.12 1.24
N GLY A 47 -2.16 15.11 0.87
CA GLY A 47 -1.02 15.29 1.78
C GLY A 47 -0.83 16.71 2.33
N LEU A 48 -1.43 17.75 1.72
CA LEU A 48 -1.27 19.13 2.20
C LEU A 48 -1.97 19.43 3.55
N ALA A 49 -2.71 18.46 4.09
CA ALA A 49 -3.40 18.55 5.39
C ALA A 49 -3.02 17.39 6.34
N ASN A 50 -1.84 16.78 6.16
CA ASN A 50 -1.36 15.57 6.86
C ASN A 50 -1.00 15.80 8.36
N VAL A 51 -1.78 16.62 9.06
CA VAL A 51 -1.69 16.86 10.52
C VAL A 51 -2.63 15.92 11.28
N VAL A 52 -3.71 15.45 10.65
CA VAL A 52 -4.76 14.65 11.31
C VAL A 52 -4.54 13.14 11.16
N GLU A 53 -3.98 12.68 10.02
CA GLU A 53 -3.76 11.24 9.76
C GLU A 53 -2.40 11.02 9.07
N PRO A 54 -1.29 11.00 9.83
CA PRO A 54 0.07 11.04 9.28
C PRO A 54 0.41 9.91 8.29
N ALA A 55 -0.25 8.76 8.40
CA ALA A 55 -0.06 7.60 7.52
C ALA A 55 -0.60 7.78 6.09
N LYS A 56 -1.50 8.74 5.81
CA LYS A 56 -2.17 8.82 4.51
C LYS A 56 -1.26 9.28 3.37
N ALA A 57 -0.45 10.30 3.61
CA ALA A 57 0.50 10.78 2.61
C ALA A 57 1.52 9.70 2.18
N PRO A 58 2.25 9.04 3.10
CA PRO A 58 3.18 7.97 2.71
C PRO A 58 2.45 6.78 2.07
N PHE A 59 1.25 6.41 2.53
CA PHE A 59 0.48 5.35 1.87
C PHE A 59 0.18 5.68 0.41
N ALA A 60 -0.28 6.90 0.13
CA ALA A 60 -0.63 7.32 -1.22
C ALA A 60 0.61 7.51 -2.13
N ALA A 61 1.74 7.98 -1.57
CA ALA A 61 3.04 7.99 -2.25
C ALA A 61 3.48 6.57 -2.64
N GLY A 62 3.32 5.60 -1.72
CA GLY A 62 3.61 4.19 -1.99
C GLY A 62 2.78 3.61 -3.15
N ILE A 63 1.48 3.92 -3.20
CA ILE A 63 0.62 3.52 -4.33
C ILE A 63 1.11 4.14 -5.65
N ALA A 64 1.42 5.42 -5.67
CA ALA A 64 1.96 6.09 -6.85
C ALA A 64 3.30 5.48 -7.30
N ALA A 65 4.17 5.12 -6.35
CA ALA A 65 5.43 4.46 -6.63
C ALA A 65 5.23 3.05 -7.22
N VAL A 66 4.25 2.28 -6.75
CA VAL A 66 3.86 0.98 -7.35
C VAL A 66 3.43 1.17 -8.81
N LEU A 67 2.54 2.12 -9.07
CA LEU A 67 2.05 2.40 -10.43
C LEU A 67 3.16 2.91 -11.36
N GLY A 68 4.13 3.64 -10.82
CA GLY A 68 5.35 4.05 -11.54
C GLY A 68 6.44 2.97 -11.63
N GLY A 69 6.20 1.75 -11.13
CA GLY A 69 7.17 0.65 -11.14
C GLY A 69 8.37 0.82 -10.20
N ARG A 70 8.38 1.88 -9.36
CA ARG A 70 9.43 2.25 -8.41
C ARG A 70 9.24 1.50 -7.09
N LEU A 71 9.49 0.19 -7.12
CA LEU A 71 9.22 -0.68 -5.98
C LEU A 71 10.08 -0.38 -4.74
N ALA A 72 11.27 0.21 -4.89
CA ALA A 72 12.10 0.60 -3.76
C ALA A 72 11.47 1.78 -2.99
N ASP A 73 11.00 2.79 -3.72
CA ASP A 73 10.28 3.93 -3.16
C ASP A 73 8.98 3.44 -2.48
N ALA A 74 8.23 2.56 -3.15
CA ALA A 74 7.01 2.00 -2.60
C ALA A 74 7.23 1.24 -1.27
N ASP A 75 8.31 0.45 -1.16
CA ASP A 75 8.66 -0.27 0.08
C ASP A 75 8.97 0.70 1.23
N ALA A 76 9.69 1.79 0.94
CA ALA A 76 10.00 2.84 1.91
C ALA A 76 8.74 3.58 2.36
N ASP A 77 7.91 4.01 1.40
CA ASP A 77 6.69 4.76 1.65
C ASP A 77 5.65 3.94 2.43
N PHE A 78 5.43 2.67 2.09
CA PHE A 78 4.53 1.82 2.88
C PHE A 78 5.10 1.46 4.26
N THR A 79 6.42 1.36 4.41
CA THR A 79 7.05 1.17 5.72
C THR A 79 6.84 2.39 6.61
N GLU A 80 6.98 3.59 6.05
CA GLU A 80 6.69 4.84 6.76
C GLU A 80 5.21 4.95 7.12
N ALA A 81 4.31 4.62 6.19
CA ALA A 81 2.87 4.59 6.46
C ALA A 81 2.53 3.64 7.62
N LEU A 82 3.17 2.46 7.65
CA LEU A 82 2.95 1.47 8.70
C LEU A 82 3.41 1.98 10.08
N ALA A 83 4.50 2.74 10.15
CA ALA A 83 4.99 3.32 11.40
C ALA A 83 3.99 4.30 12.04
N HIS A 84 3.09 4.89 11.25
CA HIS A 84 2.05 5.81 11.69
C HIS A 84 0.64 5.20 11.70
N THR A 85 0.51 3.88 11.52
CA THR A 85 -0.78 3.18 11.44
C THR A 85 -0.98 2.27 12.64
N ASP A 86 -2.14 2.35 13.28
CA ASP A 86 -2.50 1.42 14.35
C ASP A 86 -2.85 0.03 13.81
N ASN A 87 -2.97 -0.96 14.70
CA ASN A 87 -3.29 -2.32 14.27
C ASN A 87 -4.62 -2.42 13.50
N ALA A 88 -5.62 -1.60 13.82
CA ALA A 88 -6.94 -1.66 13.19
C ALA A 88 -6.91 -1.16 11.74
N GLY A 89 -6.11 -0.12 11.46
CA GLY A 89 -5.90 0.47 10.13
C GLY A 89 -4.79 -0.19 9.31
N SER A 90 -4.05 -1.15 9.88
CA SER A 90 -2.80 -1.66 9.28
C SER A 90 -2.98 -2.54 8.03
N CYS A 91 -4.14 -3.18 7.84
CA CYS A 91 -4.31 -4.18 6.78
C CYS A 91 -4.03 -3.67 5.36
N PRO A 92 -4.57 -2.51 4.92
CA PRO A 92 -4.24 -1.98 3.59
C PRO A 92 -2.74 -1.74 3.41
N VAL A 93 -2.04 -1.24 4.43
CA VAL A 93 -0.58 -0.99 4.37
C VAL A 93 0.19 -2.30 4.29
N LEU A 94 -0.14 -3.26 5.16
CA LEU A 94 0.54 -4.56 5.23
C LEU A 94 0.35 -5.38 3.95
N VAL A 95 -0.85 -5.40 3.37
CA VAL A 95 -1.12 -6.11 2.11
C VAL A 95 -0.34 -5.49 0.96
N ASN A 96 -0.27 -4.16 0.85
CA ASN A 96 0.50 -3.52 -0.21
C ASN A 96 2.01 -3.70 -0.01
N LEU A 97 2.51 -3.60 1.23
CA LEU A 97 3.92 -3.81 1.55
C LEU A 97 4.37 -5.26 1.27
N GLU A 98 3.52 -6.24 1.58
CA GLU A 98 3.74 -7.64 1.24
C GLU A 98 3.89 -7.84 -0.26
N LEU A 99 2.93 -7.33 -1.05
CA LEU A 99 2.94 -7.46 -2.50
C LEU A 99 4.15 -6.75 -3.15
N VAL A 100 4.55 -5.58 -2.64
CA VAL A 100 5.76 -4.88 -3.09
C VAL A 100 7.01 -5.73 -2.87
N ARG A 101 7.16 -6.30 -1.68
CA ARG A 101 8.31 -7.16 -1.35
C ARG A 101 8.30 -8.47 -2.12
N GLU A 102 7.14 -9.07 -2.33
CA GLU A 102 6.98 -10.23 -3.22
C GLU A 102 7.44 -9.88 -4.64
N THR A 103 6.99 -8.75 -5.19
CA THR A 103 7.35 -8.32 -6.55
C THR A 103 8.84 -7.99 -6.68
N GLN A 104 9.46 -7.41 -5.65
CA GLN A 104 10.91 -7.21 -5.60
C GLN A 104 11.66 -8.55 -5.61
N GLY A 105 11.15 -9.56 -4.89
CA GLY A 105 11.67 -10.92 -4.93
C GLY A 105 11.55 -11.55 -6.32
N ASP A 106 10.41 -11.36 -6.99
CA ASP A 106 10.17 -11.83 -8.36
C ASP A 106 11.17 -11.23 -9.35
N ARG A 107 11.42 -9.92 -9.25
CA ARG A 107 12.42 -9.23 -10.09
C ARG A 107 13.84 -9.72 -9.82
N ALA A 108 14.19 -9.93 -8.56
CA ALA A 108 15.51 -10.47 -8.19
C ALA A 108 15.70 -11.90 -8.69
N ALA A 109 14.68 -12.75 -8.55
CA ALA A 109 14.70 -14.12 -9.07
C ALA A 109 14.86 -14.14 -10.60
N ALA A 110 14.10 -13.29 -11.31
CA ALA A 110 14.21 -13.16 -12.76
C ALA A 110 15.58 -12.64 -13.21
N ALA A 111 16.26 -11.83 -12.39
CA ALA A 111 17.62 -11.35 -12.63
C ALA A 111 18.71 -12.35 -12.21
N GLY A 112 18.35 -13.51 -11.65
CA GLY A 112 19.28 -14.52 -11.15
C GLY A 112 19.87 -14.22 -9.77
N ASP A 113 19.45 -13.14 -9.11
CA ASP A 113 19.89 -12.80 -7.75
C ASP A 113 19.04 -13.56 -6.71
N ARG A 114 19.40 -14.83 -6.51
CA ARG A 114 18.69 -15.75 -5.60
C ARG A 114 18.75 -15.30 -4.14
N SER A 115 19.88 -14.73 -3.70
CA SER A 115 20.02 -14.26 -2.33
C SER A 115 19.06 -13.10 -2.05
N ARG A 116 19.00 -12.13 -2.97
CA ARG A 116 18.07 -11.01 -2.84
C ARG A 116 16.62 -11.46 -2.97
N ALA A 117 16.34 -12.42 -3.84
CA ALA A 117 14.99 -12.98 -3.97
C ALA A 117 14.52 -13.66 -2.67
N ASP A 118 15.37 -14.50 -2.05
CA ASP A 118 15.04 -15.17 -0.79
C ASP A 118 14.84 -14.16 0.36
N GLU A 119 15.71 -13.14 0.45
CA GLU A 119 15.57 -12.03 1.42
C GLU A 119 14.19 -11.36 1.28
N ARG A 120 13.79 -11.04 0.04
CA ARG A 120 12.55 -10.31 -0.24
C ARG A 120 11.31 -11.15 0.01
N TYR A 121 11.29 -12.41 -0.41
CA TYR A 121 10.20 -13.34 -0.10
C TYR A 121 10.09 -13.63 1.40
N GLY A 122 11.21 -13.80 2.10
CA GLY A 122 11.24 -13.98 3.55
C GLY A 122 10.67 -12.76 4.29
N SER A 123 11.02 -11.56 3.83
CA SER A 123 10.49 -10.30 4.36
C SER A 123 8.98 -10.14 4.12
N ALA A 124 8.49 -10.51 2.94
CA ALA A 124 7.05 -10.56 2.64
C ALA A 124 6.32 -11.58 3.52
N LEU A 125 6.88 -12.78 3.71
CA LEU A 125 6.28 -13.82 4.57
C LEU A 125 6.19 -13.37 6.03
N SER A 126 7.22 -12.67 6.52
CA SER A 126 7.22 -12.08 7.86
C SER A 126 6.10 -11.04 8.06
N ILE A 127 5.68 -10.34 7.01
CA ILE A 127 4.53 -9.44 7.07
C ILE A 127 3.25 -10.24 7.25
N VAL A 128 3.03 -11.26 6.42
CA VAL A 128 1.83 -12.12 6.50
C VAL A 128 1.71 -12.77 7.88
N GLU A 129 2.82 -13.27 8.43
CA GLU A 129 2.83 -14.02 9.70
C GLU A 129 2.60 -13.13 10.93
N ARG A 130 2.96 -11.84 10.85
CA ARG A 130 2.81 -10.88 11.97
C ARG A 130 1.56 -10.00 11.86
N ALA A 131 0.92 -9.96 10.70
CA ALA A 131 -0.27 -9.16 10.48
C ALA A 131 -1.46 -9.67 11.31
N PRO A 132 -2.43 -8.81 11.66
CA PRO A 132 -3.73 -9.25 12.11
C PRO A 132 -4.31 -10.28 11.13
N ARG A 133 -4.83 -11.39 11.65
CA ARG A 133 -5.24 -12.55 10.83
C ARG A 133 -6.13 -12.15 9.64
N ALA A 134 -7.11 -11.28 9.89
CA ALA A 134 -8.09 -10.83 8.91
C ALA A 134 -7.53 -9.96 7.77
N CYS A 135 -6.26 -9.55 7.81
CA CYS A 135 -5.62 -8.86 6.67
C CYS A 135 -5.37 -9.82 5.50
N PHE A 136 -5.00 -11.07 5.80
CA PHE A 136 -4.70 -12.10 4.82
C PHE A 136 -5.70 -13.24 4.90
N ALA A 137 -5.66 -14.04 5.97
CA ALA A 137 -6.51 -15.22 6.13
C ALA A 137 -7.89 -14.88 6.71
N GLY A 138 -8.96 -15.27 6.01
CA GLY A 138 -10.34 -14.97 6.43
C GLY A 138 -10.68 -13.49 6.26
N ASN A 139 -10.07 -12.86 5.25
CA ASN A 139 -10.32 -11.47 4.90
C ASN A 139 -11.70 -11.30 4.24
N THR A 140 -12.28 -10.11 4.37
CA THR A 140 -13.65 -9.79 3.92
C THR A 140 -13.67 -8.86 2.70
N ASP A 141 -12.61 -8.84 1.88
CA ASP A 141 -12.62 -8.06 0.63
C ASP A 141 -13.86 -8.44 -0.19
N PRO A 142 -14.63 -7.53 -0.79
CA PRO A 142 -15.84 -7.89 -1.54
C PRO A 142 -15.54 -8.70 -2.81
N ASP A 143 -14.33 -8.62 -3.36
CA ASP A 143 -13.91 -9.35 -4.56
C ASP A 143 -13.33 -10.72 -4.19
N GLN A 144 -13.94 -11.78 -4.73
CA GLN A 144 -13.55 -13.16 -4.42
C GLN A 144 -12.11 -13.48 -4.84
N GLN A 145 -11.66 -12.94 -5.95
CA GLN A 145 -10.30 -13.18 -6.44
C GLN A 145 -9.29 -12.47 -5.55
N ARG A 146 -9.53 -11.22 -5.15
CA ARG A 146 -8.66 -10.52 -4.19
C ARG A 146 -8.65 -11.23 -2.83
N ARG A 147 -9.80 -11.73 -2.36
CA ARG A 147 -9.85 -12.55 -1.13
C ARG A 147 -8.93 -13.75 -1.24
N ALA A 148 -9.09 -14.55 -2.29
CA ALA A 148 -8.32 -15.77 -2.51
C ALA A 148 -6.81 -15.48 -2.63
N LEU A 149 -6.42 -14.42 -3.34
CA LEU A 149 -5.01 -14.02 -3.49
C LEU A 149 -4.36 -13.66 -2.15
N ARG A 150 -5.09 -12.95 -1.28
CA ARG A 150 -4.62 -12.60 0.07
C ARG A 150 -4.57 -13.83 0.99
N ASP A 151 -5.57 -14.70 0.93
CA ASP A 151 -5.60 -15.94 1.70
C ASP A 151 -4.43 -16.87 1.31
N ASP A 152 -4.05 -16.90 0.03
CA ASP A 152 -3.00 -17.77 -0.51
C ASP A 152 -1.56 -17.21 -0.34
N ALA A 153 -1.41 -15.92 -0.02
CA ALA A 153 -0.10 -15.26 0.16
C ALA A 153 0.96 -16.09 0.93
N PRO A 154 0.66 -16.67 2.11
CA PRO A 154 1.68 -17.44 2.83
C PRO A 154 2.11 -18.72 2.10
N ASN A 155 1.21 -19.38 1.37
CA ASN A 155 1.53 -20.58 0.60
C ASN A 155 2.33 -20.21 -0.65
N ARG A 156 1.90 -19.17 -1.37
CA ARG A 156 2.58 -18.64 -2.55
C ARG A 156 4.03 -18.23 -2.25
N LEU A 157 4.25 -17.48 -1.17
CA LEU A 157 5.58 -17.04 -0.75
C LEU A 157 6.49 -18.21 -0.37
N ARG A 158 5.97 -19.21 0.36
CA ARG A 158 6.74 -20.42 0.69
C ARG A 158 7.10 -21.21 -0.55
N ALA A 159 6.17 -21.37 -1.49
CA ALA A 159 6.43 -22.04 -2.76
C ALA A 159 7.51 -21.32 -3.58
N LYS A 160 7.49 -19.97 -3.62
CA LYS A 160 8.53 -19.17 -4.28
C LYS A 160 9.92 -19.41 -3.66
N ARG A 161 10.02 -19.48 -2.33
CA ARG A 161 11.29 -19.79 -1.64
C ARG A 161 11.78 -21.22 -1.87
N ILE A 162 10.88 -22.20 -1.92
CA ILE A 162 11.23 -23.59 -2.26
C ILE A 162 11.74 -23.66 -3.71
N ALA A 163 11.05 -23.02 -4.65
CA ALA A 163 11.49 -22.97 -6.05
C ALA A 163 12.87 -22.30 -6.21
N LEU A 164 13.18 -21.29 -5.39
CA LEU A 164 14.52 -20.70 -5.33
C LEU A 164 15.59 -21.65 -4.80
N ALA A 165 15.26 -22.73 -4.08
CA ALA A 165 16.24 -23.70 -3.60
C ALA A 165 16.50 -24.80 -4.66
N ASP A 166 15.46 -25.20 -5.39
CA ASP A 166 15.52 -26.31 -6.35
C ASP A 166 16.20 -25.97 -7.69
N GLN A 167 16.44 -24.69 -7.98
CA GLN A 167 17.16 -24.29 -9.18
C GLN A 167 18.66 -24.66 -9.08
N PRO A 168 19.31 -25.20 -10.14
CA PRO A 168 20.75 -25.37 -10.15
C PRO A 168 21.47 -24.01 -10.11
N PRO A 169 22.71 -23.91 -9.56
CA PRO A 169 23.50 -22.69 -9.64
C PRO A 169 23.79 -22.32 -11.11
N PRO A 170 23.92 -21.02 -11.43
CA PRO A 170 24.26 -20.56 -12.78
C PRO A 170 25.64 -21.05 -13.25
#